data_AF-A0A8T7F5C4-F1
#
_entry.id   AF-A0A8T7F5C4-F1
#
_cell.length_a   1.000
_cell.length_b   1.000
_cell.length_c   1.000
_cell.angle_alpha   90.00
_cell.angle_beta   90.00
_cell.angle_gamma   90.00
#
_symmetry.space_group_name_H-M   'P 1'
#
loop_
_entity.id
_entity.type
_entity.pdbx_description
1 polymer ?
#
loop_
_entity_poly.entity_id
_entity_poly.type
_entity_poly.pdbx_seq_one_letter_code
_entity_poly.pdbx_strand_id
1 'polypeptide(L)'
;MVEPQTENTEIEIISPEAAEAILKPEVEKLVADGWRVVHESAFAARLVKERDLIDLRVDLLGQLERKQGVTLLYGPEIGRAVAWVLLLVSILMAMALASALGFFK
;
A
#
# COMPACT_ATOMS: atom_id res chain seq x y z
N MET A 1 43.20 21.20 26.84
CA MET A 1 42.74 19.90 26.33
C MET A 1 41.25 19.88 26.61
N VAL A 2 40.43 20.19 25.61
CA VAL A 2 38.96 20.27 25.76
C VAL A 2 38.45 18.88 25.43
N GLU A 3 37.99 18.14 26.43
CA GLU A 3 37.26 16.89 26.21
C GLU A 3 36.00 17.21 25.40
N PRO A 4 35.78 16.56 24.24
CA PRO A 4 34.51 16.68 23.56
C PRO A 4 33.45 16.01 24.44
N GLN A 5 32.53 16.81 24.96
CA GLN A 5 31.30 16.34 25.58
C GLN A 5 30.52 15.56 24.51
N THR A 6 30.64 14.23 24.51
CA THR A 6 29.69 13.38 23.79
C THR A 6 28.37 13.47 24.56
N GLU A 7 27.55 14.43 24.14
CA GLU A 7 26.12 14.46 24.45
C GLU A 7 25.51 13.17 23.89
N ASN A 8 25.51 12.13 24.73
CA ASN A 8 24.78 10.91 24.48
C ASN A 8 23.31 11.26 24.72
N THR A 9 22.66 11.84 23.71
CA THR A 9 21.20 11.96 23.67
C THR A 9 20.66 10.53 23.69
N GLU A 10 20.40 10.02 24.89
CA GLU A 10 19.73 8.75 25.09
C GLU A 10 18.33 8.91 24.46
N ILE A 11 18.19 8.39 23.24
CA ILE A 11 16.94 8.46 22.49
C ILE A 11 15.96 7.55 23.24
N GLU A 12 15.07 8.14 24.03
CA GLU A 12 14.02 7.41 24.74
C GLU A 12 12.99 6.90 23.72
N ILE A 13 13.14 5.63 23.35
CA ILE A 13 12.23 4.94 22.42
C ILE A 13 10.95 4.61 23.17
N ILE A 14 9.81 4.92 22.56
CA ILE A 14 8.51 4.61 23.17
C ILE A 14 8.28 3.10 23.30
N SER A 15 7.58 2.69 24.35
CA SER A 15 7.14 1.31 24.50
C SER A 15 6.02 0.98 23.49
N PRO A 16 5.83 -0.31 23.15
CA PRO A 16 4.70 -0.75 22.31
C PRO A 16 3.34 -0.36 22.89
N GLU A 17 3.20 -0.39 24.22
CA GLU A 17 1.98 0.01 24.93
C GLU A 17 1.68 1.50 24.79
N ALA A 18 2.73 2.34 24.86
CA ALA A 18 2.61 3.77 24.61
C ALA A 18 2.26 4.07 23.14
N ALA A 19 2.83 3.32 22.19
CA ALA A 19 2.50 3.42 20.78
C ALA A 19 1.02 3.06 20.51
N GLU A 20 0.53 1.97 21.11
CA GLU A 20 -0.85 1.54 20.97
C GLU A 20 -1.82 2.59 21.54
N ALA A 21 -1.48 3.19 22.69
CA ALA A 21 -2.29 4.25 23.29
C ALA A 21 -2.44 5.49 22.39
N ILE A 22 -1.43 5.78 21.56
CA ILE A 22 -1.47 6.88 20.58
C ILE A 22 -2.27 6.46 19.34
N LEU A 23 -2.09 5.22 18.87
CA LEU A 23 -2.66 4.73 17.62
C LEU A 23 -4.16 4.42 17.73
N LYS A 24 -4.58 3.76 18.81
CA LYS A 24 -5.93 3.27 19.03
C LYS A 24 -7.05 4.31 18.89
N PRO A 25 -6.97 5.53 19.48
CA PRO A 25 -8.02 6.53 19.30
C PRO A 25 -8.16 7.00 17.85
N GLU A 26 -7.08 7.01 17.07
CA GLU A 26 -7.12 7.38 15.66
C GLU A 26 -7.72 6.27 14.79
N VAL A 27 -7.44 5.01 15.12
CA VAL A 27 -8.09 3.85 14.50
C VAL A 27 -9.58 3.85 14.80
N GLU A 28 -9.99 4.05 16.06
CA GLU A 28 -11.40 4.06 16.47
C GLU A 28 -12.21 5.16 15.74
N LYS A 29 -11.64 6.37 15.59
CA LYS A 29 -12.25 7.45 14.80
C LYS A 29 -12.50 7.02 13.35
N LEU A 30 -11.50 6.43 12.70
CA LEU A 30 -11.65 5.98 11.31
C LEU A 30 -12.64 4.82 11.20
N VAL A 31 -12.66 3.90 12.16
CA VAL A 31 -13.64 2.80 12.18
C VAL A 31 -15.07 3.35 12.32
N ALA A 32 -15.28 4.37 13.16
CA ALA A 32 -16.57 5.05 13.27
C ALA A 32 -16.99 5.74 11.95
N ASP A 33 -16.02 6.24 11.18
CA ASP A 33 -16.23 6.80 9.83
C ASP A 33 -16.45 5.74 8.73
N GLY A 34 -16.52 4.46 9.10
CA GLY A 34 -16.80 3.34 8.20
C GLY A 34 -15.57 2.72 7.55
N TRP A 35 -14.37 2.99 8.06
CA TRP A 35 -13.16 2.29 7.63
C TRP A 35 -13.09 0.90 8.27
N ARG A 36 -12.57 -0.09 7.53
CA ARG A 36 -12.33 -1.44 8.04
C ARG A 36 -10.85 -1.64 8.31
N VAL A 37 -10.51 -2.16 9.50
CA VAL A 37 -9.14 -2.56 9.83
C VAL A 37 -8.78 -3.83 9.07
N VAL A 38 -7.68 -3.80 8.33
CA VAL A 38 -7.14 -4.94 7.56
C VAL A 38 -5.96 -5.57 8.27
N HIS A 39 -5.16 -4.75 8.96
CA HIS A 39 -4.02 -5.20 9.74
C HIS A 39 -3.79 -4.24 10.90
N GLU A 40 -3.45 -4.77 12.07
CA GLU A 40 -3.22 -4.01 13.29
C GLU A 40 -2.01 -4.58 14.04
N SER A 41 -1.15 -3.69 14.52
CA SER A 41 -0.02 -3.98 15.40
C SER A 41 0.17 -2.80 16.36
N ALA A 42 1.01 -2.98 17.39
CA ALA A 42 1.26 -1.94 18.40
C ALA A 42 1.74 -0.60 17.81
N PHE A 43 2.42 -0.61 16.67
CA PHE A 43 2.99 0.59 16.04
C PHE A 43 2.31 0.97 14.72
N ALA A 44 1.38 0.16 14.20
CA ALA A 44 0.80 0.43 12.90
C ALA A 44 -0.58 -0.18 12.72
N ALA A 45 -1.45 0.54 12.02
CA ALA A 45 -2.76 0.06 11.61
C ALA A 45 -3.00 0.39 10.14
N ARG A 46 -3.48 -0.59 9.39
CA ARG A 46 -3.88 -0.45 7.99
C ARG A 46 -5.39 -0.55 7.91
N LEU A 47 -6.00 0.48 7.35
CA LEU A 47 -7.44 0.58 7.18
C LEU A 47 -7.79 0.73 5.70
N VAL A 48 -8.94 0.18 5.31
CA VAL A 48 -9.50 0.28 3.96
C VAL A 48 -10.94 0.76 4.01
N LYS A 49 -11.28 1.67 3.10
CA LYS A 49 -12.65 2.09 2.82
C LYS A 49 -12.85 2.13 1.32
N GLU A 50 -13.69 1.23 0.81
CA GLU A 50 -13.95 1.05 -0.62
C GLU A 50 -12.69 0.80 -1.46
N ARG A 51 -12.08 1.87 -2.00
CA ARG A 51 -10.86 1.87 -2.82
C ARG A 51 -9.69 2.62 -2.18
N ASP A 52 -9.93 3.25 -1.05
CA ASP A 52 -8.94 4.02 -0.33
C ASP A 52 -8.31 3.18 0.77
N LEU A 53 -7.01 3.36 0.94
CA LEU A 53 -6.20 2.69 1.94
C LEU A 53 -5.49 3.74 2.79
N ILE A 54 -5.57 3.61 4.09
CA ILE A 54 -4.83 4.44 5.02
C ILE A 54 -3.91 3.55 5.83
N ASP A 55 -2.63 3.90 5.83
CA ASP A 55 -1.63 3.36 6.73
C ASP A 55 -1.35 4.39 7.83
N LEU A 56 -1.72 4.05 9.05
CA LEU A 56 -1.32 4.75 10.26
C LEU A 56 -0.09 4.07 10.84
N ARG A 57 0.93 4.85 11.19
CA ARG A 57 2.14 4.35 11.84
C ARG A 57 2.59 5.29 12.95
N VAL A 58 2.97 4.74 14.08
CA VAL A 58 3.63 5.49 15.15
C VAL A 58 5.13 5.22 15.05
N ASP A 59 5.93 6.27 14.96
CA ASP A 59 7.39 6.17 14.98
C ASP A 59 7.91 5.90 16.41
N LEU A 60 9.17 5.49 16.54
CA LEU A 60 9.84 5.20 17.81
C LEU A 60 9.91 6.40 18.76
N LEU A 61 9.64 7.61 18.24
CA LEU A 61 9.57 8.86 18.99
C LEU A 61 8.13 9.29 19.33
N GLY A 62 7.12 8.45 19.05
CA GLY A 62 5.72 8.75 19.36
C GLY A 62 5.01 9.68 18.38
N GLN A 63 5.60 9.92 17.21
CA GLN A 63 4.96 10.69 16.15
C GLN A 63 4.05 9.79 15.32
N LEU A 64 2.80 10.20 15.13
CA LEU A 64 1.84 9.50 14.28
C LEU A 64 1.99 9.99 12.83
N GLU A 65 2.44 9.11 11.96
CA GLU A 65 2.40 9.28 10.52
C GLU A 65 1.10 8.70 9.94
N ARG A 66 0.43 9.50 9.10
CA ARG A 66 -0.69 9.05 8.27
C ARG A 66 -0.26 9.05 6.81
N LYS A 67 -0.23 7.87 6.19
CA LYS A 67 -0.01 7.71 4.76
C LYS A 67 -1.30 7.28 4.11
N GLN A 68 -1.87 8.18 3.29
CA GLN A 68 -3.04 7.87 2.49
C GLN A 68 -2.57 7.33 1.14
N GLY A 69 -2.91 6.07 0.87
CA GLY A 69 -2.73 5.43 -0.41
C GLY A 69 -4.08 5.30 -1.10
N VAL A 70 -4.11 5.55 -2.40
CA VAL A 70 -5.19 4.98 -3.21
C VAL A 70 -4.77 3.54 -3.48
N THR A 71 -5.64 2.55 -3.21
CA THR A 71 -5.48 1.26 -3.91
C THR A 71 -5.74 1.59 -5.37
N LEU A 72 -4.67 1.95 -6.07
CA LEU A 72 -4.73 2.06 -7.50
C LEU A 72 -5.20 0.70 -7.99
N LEU A 73 -6.16 0.71 -8.92
CA LEU A 73 -6.60 -0.48 -9.63
C LEU A 73 -5.47 -1.20 -10.40
N TYR A 74 -4.21 -0.78 -10.26
CA TYR A 74 -3.01 -1.47 -10.71
C TYR A 74 -2.70 -2.68 -9.84
N GLY A 75 -3.66 -3.59 -9.73
CA GLY A 75 -3.38 -4.95 -9.31
C GLY A 75 -2.74 -5.75 -10.45
N PRO A 76 -2.09 -6.90 -10.15
CA PRO A 76 -1.57 -7.85 -11.16
C PRO A 76 -2.59 -8.30 -12.21
N GLU A 77 -3.88 -8.03 -11.98
CA GLU A 77 -4.97 -8.30 -12.91
C GLU A 77 -4.88 -7.47 -14.20
N ILE A 78 -4.33 -6.24 -14.16
CA ILE A 78 -4.14 -5.42 -15.37
C ILE A 78 -3.10 -6.05 -16.30
N GLY A 79 -2.00 -6.58 -15.75
CA GLY A 79 -0.99 -7.25 -16.55
C GLY A 79 -1.55 -8.45 -17.30
N ARG A 80 -2.40 -9.24 -16.63
CA ARG A 80 -3.11 -10.37 -17.24
C ARG A 80 -4.10 -9.91 -18.32
N ALA A 81 -4.88 -8.86 -18.07
CA ALA A 81 -5.82 -8.32 -19.05
C ALA A 81 -5.11 -7.81 -20.32
N VAL A 82 -4.01 -7.08 -20.16
CA VAL A 82 -3.19 -6.59 -21.28
C VAL A 82 -2.60 -7.75 -22.08
N ALA A 83 -2.11 -8.80 -21.41
CA ALA A 83 -1.60 -9.99 -22.07
C ALA A 83 -2.68 -10.67 -22.94
N TRP A 84 -3.91 -10.82 -22.43
CA TRP A 84 -5.02 -11.37 -23.21
C TRP A 84 -5.40 -10.51 -24.42
N VAL A 85 -5.41 -9.18 -24.27
CA VAL A 85 -5.68 -8.27 -25.38
C VAL A 85 -4.60 -8.38 -26.46
N LEU A 86 -3.33 -8.38 -26.08
CA LEU A 86 -2.21 -8.52 -27.03
C LEU A 86 -2.24 -9.88 -27.74
N LEU A 87 -2.57 -10.95 -27.01
CA LEU A 87 -2.72 -12.29 -27.59
C LEU A 87 -3.85 -12.30 -28.64
N LEU A 88 -5.02 -11.75 -28.32
CA LEU A 88 -6.14 -11.67 -29.26
C LEU A 88 -5.78 -10.86 -30.51
N VAL A 89 -5.12 -9.71 -30.33
CA VAL A 89 -4.66 -8.88 -31.46
C VAL A 89 -3.66 -9.66 -32.33
N SER A 90 -2.73 -10.38 -31.73
CA SER A 90 -1.76 -11.21 -32.47
C SER A 90 -2.45 -12.32 -33.28
N ILE A 91 -3.44 -13.01 -32.69
CA ILE A 91 -4.22 -14.05 -33.39
C ILE A 91 -5.00 -13.44 -34.57
N LEU A 92 -5.67 -12.31 -34.36
CA LEU A 92 -6.41 -11.61 -35.41
C LEU A 92 -5.49 -11.16 -36.55
N MET A 93 -4.31 -10.65 -36.21
CA MET A 93 -3.29 -10.26 -37.19
C MET A 93 -2.81 -11.48 -38.02
N ALA A 94 -2.56 -12.61 -37.36
CA ALA A 94 -2.16 -13.84 -38.02
C ALA A 94 -3.26 -14.38 -38.96
N MET A 95 -4.53 -14.35 -38.53
CA MET A 95 -5.66 -14.72 -39.38
C MET A 95 -5.82 -13.77 -40.58
N ALA A 96 -5.68 -12.47 -40.37
CA ALA A 96 -5.76 -11.48 -41.46
C ALA A 96 -4.66 -11.72 -42.50
N LEU A 97 -3.43 -12.01 -42.05
CA LEU A 97 -2.31 -12.36 -42.92
C LEU A 97 -2.55 -13.67 -43.67
N ALA A 98 -2.99 -14.72 -42.97
CA ALA A 98 -3.31 -16.02 -43.59
C ALA A 98 -4.43 -15.89 -44.64
N SER A 99 -5.45 -15.07 -44.36
CA SER A 99 -6.51 -14.76 -45.32
C SER A 99 -5.98 -13.97 -46.52
N ALA A 100 -5.12 -12.97 -46.32
CA ALA A 100 -4.55 -12.17 -47.40
C ALA A 100 -3.63 -13.00 -48.32
N LEU A 101 -2.93 -13.98 -47.76
CA LEU A 101 -2.08 -14.92 -48.48
C LEU A 101 -2.86 -16.04 -49.17
N GLY A 102 -4.17 -16.12 -48.95
CA GLY A 102 -5.04 -17.11 -49.61
C GLY A 102 -4.98 -18.52 -49.02
N PHE A 103 -4.49 -18.69 -47.78
CA PHE A 103 -4.45 -20.01 -47.13
C PHE A 103 -5.84 -20.60 -46.82
N PHE A 104 -6.90 -19.78 -46.85
CA PHE A 104 -8.29 -20.18 -46.63
C PHE A 104 -9.10 -20.34 -47.93
N LYS A 105 -8.43 -20.43 -49.09
CA LYS A 105 -9.07 -20.60 -50.40
C LYS A 105 -9.08 -22.05 -50.85
#